data_AF-G9MFR1-F1
#
_entry.id   AF-G9MFR1-F1
#
_cell.length_a   1.000
_cell.length_b   1.000
_cell.length_c   1.000
_cell.angle_alpha   90.00
_cell.angle_beta   90.00
_cell.angle_gamma   90.00
#
_symmetry.space_group_name_H-M   'P 1'
#
loop_
_entity.id
_entity.type
_entity.pdbx_description
1 polymer ?
#
loop_
_entity_poly.entity_id
_entity_poly.type
_entity_poly.pdbx_seq_one_letter_code
_entity_poly.pdbx_strand_id
1 'polypeptide(L)'
;EAGGAQCPWCGATVDVNLLKEFSKGKRLNVRLQTSFCESHRKKSAMVTWESKSYPKVDWASLEDRFKKHHEHLVDIINGEESHYRTALADKIEQHQARTMEKEENLNPGYYGPRGFNMMCDYLVKEFSDMLKKKAVHDKVIASRGSAVFIQSVLVAELGVQLIVEDMDVSPEKARQILEESKALGELVHAE
;
A
#
# COMPACT_ATOMS: atom_id res chain seq x y z
N GLU A 1 12.25 -0.33 35.91
CA GLU A 1 12.33 -1.34 34.84
C GLU A 1 10.90 -1.69 34.40
N ALA A 2 10.48 -1.26 33.22
CA ALA A 2 9.15 -1.61 32.71
C ALA A 2 9.19 -3.08 32.28
N GLY A 3 8.62 -3.96 33.10
CA GLY A 3 8.55 -5.39 32.79
C GLY A 3 7.79 -5.62 31.48
N GLY A 4 8.43 -6.28 30.53
CA GLY A 4 7.76 -6.75 29.31
C GLY A 4 6.95 -8.01 29.59
N ALA A 5 5.68 -8.02 29.20
CA ALA A 5 4.86 -9.23 29.10
C ALA A 5 4.77 -9.68 27.65
N GLN A 6 4.42 -10.94 27.41
CA GLN A 6 4.10 -11.42 26.06
C GLN A 6 2.60 -11.35 25.80
N CYS A 7 2.23 -10.88 24.61
CA CYS A 7 0.87 -11.00 24.13
C CYS A 7 0.52 -12.49 24.00
N PRO A 8 -0.57 -12.97 24.62
CA PRO A 8 -0.96 -14.38 24.57
C PRO A 8 -1.42 -14.84 23.16
N TRP A 9 -1.66 -13.91 22.24
CA TRP A 9 -2.12 -14.20 20.88
C TRP A 9 -0.97 -14.24 19.86
N CYS A 10 -0.16 -13.17 19.79
CA CYS A 10 0.90 -13.03 18.79
C CYS A 10 2.32 -13.22 19.35
N GLY A 11 2.49 -13.34 20.67
CA GLY A 11 3.79 -13.48 21.33
C GLY A 11 4.64 -12.20 21.41
N ALA A 12 4.17 -11.08 20.85
CA ALA A 12 4.89 -9.81 20.88
C ALA A 12 5.03 -9.25 22.31
N THR A 13 6.12 -8.53 22.57
CA THR A 13 6.35 -7.86 23.86
C THR A 13 5.39 -6.68 24.01
N VAL A 14 4.66 -6.66 25.11
CA VAL A 14 3.70 -5.63 25.51
C VAL A 14 3.99 -5.16 26.94
N ASP A 15 3.52 -3.96 27.29
CA ASP A 15 3.61 -3.47 28.66
C ASP A 15 2.76 -4.35 29.60
N VAL A 16 3.37 -4.84 30.70
CA VAL A 16 2.70 -5.63 31.75
C VAL A 16 1.46 -4.91 32.28
N ASN A 17 1.50 -3.59 32.46
CA ASN A 17 0.39 -2.81 32.98
C ASN A 17 -0.77 -2.78 31.98
N LEU A 18 -0.50 -2.57 30.69
CA LEU A 18 -1.53 -2.62 29.64
C LEU A 18 -2.25 -3.97 29.61
N LEU A 19 -1.51 -5.07 29.74
CA LEU A 19 -2.08 -6.41 29.78
C LEU A 19 -2.92 -6.65 31.07
N LYS A 20 -2.43 -6.18 32.22
CA LYS A 20 -3.15 -6.29 33.51
C LYS A 20 -4.42 -5.45 33.53
N GLU A 21 -4.37 -4.21 33.04
CA GLU A 21 -5.53 -3.33 32.93
C GLU A 21 -6.59 -3.89 32.00
N PHE A 22 -6.18 -4.42 30.84
CA PHE A 22 -7.11 -5.03 29.88
C PHE A 22 -7.77 -6.30 30.43
N SER A 23 -6.98 -7.15 31.11
CA SER A 23 -7.49 -8.38 31.71
C SER A 23 -8.35 -8.15 32.94
N LYS A 24 -8.25 -7.00 33.60
CA LYS A 24 -8.93 -6.68 34.88
C LYS A 24 -8.78 -7.80 35.91
N GLY A 25 -7.60 -8.46 35.92
CA GLY A 25 -7.30 -9.59 36.81
C GLY A 25 -7.98 -10.92 36.45
N LYS A 26 -8.63 -11.04 35.28
CA LYS A 26 -9.30 -12.28 34.82
C LYS A 26 -8.49 -12.99 33.72
N ARG A 27 -8.64 -14.30 33.63
CA ARG A 27 -8.06 -15.08 32.52
C ARG A 27 -8.75 -14.69 31.20
N LEU A 28 -7.97 -14.28 30.21
CA LEU A 28 -8.47 -13.86 28.91
C LEU A 28 -8.93 -15.10 28.11
N ASN A 29 -10.19 -15.10 27.67
CA ASN A 29 -10.66 -16.05 26.66
C ASN A 29 -10.12 -15.67 25.27
N VAL A 30 -10.28 -16.55 24.28
CA VAL A 30 -9.79 -16.34 22.90
C VAL A 30 -10.22 -14.97 22.34
N ARG A 31 -11.50 -14.59 22.47
CA ARG A 31 -12.03 -13.31 21.98
C ARG A 31 -11.32 -12.11 22.59
N LEU A 32 -11.10 -12.13 23.90
CA LEU A 32 -10.41 -11.06 24.62
C LEU A 32 -8.91 -11.02 24.27
N GLN A 33 -8.27 -12.18 24.02
CA GLN A 33 -6.87 -12.22 23.57
C GLN A 33 -6.72 -11.60 22.17
N THR A 34 -7.62 -11.92 21.23
CA THR A 34 -7.63 -11.33 19.89
C THR A 34 -7.87 -9.82 19.96
N SER A 35 -8.85 -9.37 20.74
CA SER A 35 -9.16 -7.94 20.90
C SER A 35 -8.00 -7.16 21.55
N PHE A 36 -7.34 -7.72 22.57
CA PHE A 36 -6.11 -7.15 23.11
C PHE A 36 -4.99 -7.12 22.06
N CYS A 37 -4.89 -8.18 21.25
CA CYS A 37 -3.90 -8.27 20.19
C CYS A 37 -4.07 -7.14 19.17
N GLU A 38 -5.28 -6.91 18.69
CA GLU A 38 -5.63 -5.84 17.76
C GLU A 38 -5.33 -4.48 18.37
N SER A 39 -5.74 -4.25 19.63
CA SER A 39 -5.54 -2.98 20.31
C SER A 39 -4.07 -2.61 20.47
N HIS A 40 -3.23 -3.53 20.96
CA HIS A 40 -1.81 -3.20 21.14
C HIS A 40 -1.09 -3.11 19.79
N ARG A 41 -1.44 -3.93 18.79
CA ARG A 41 -0.87 -3.82 17.44
C ARG A 41 -1.19 -2.47 16.82
N LYS A 42 -2.43 -1.97 16.97
CA LYS A 42 -2.83 -0.63 16.51
C LYS A 42 -2.02 0.46 17.23
N LYS A 43 -1.83 0.35 18.56
CA LYS A 43 -0.98 1.29 19.32
C LYS A 43 0.48 1.27 18.86
N SER A 44 1.09 0.09 18.75
CA SER A 44 2.47 -0.05 18.27
C SER A 44 2.63 0.47 16.84
N ALA A 45 1.64 0.23 15.98
CA ALA A 45 1.62 0.77 14.62
C ALA A 45 1.54 2.30 14.62
N MET A 46 0.70 2.93 15.46
CA MET A 46 0.65 4.39 15.61
C MET A 46 1.97 4.98 16.10
N VAL A 47 2.62 4.35 17.09
CA VAL A 47 3.95 4.81 17.57
C VAL A 47 4.99 4.69 16.45
N THR A 48 4.94 3.61 15.67
CA THR A 48 5.84 3.44 14.52
C THR A 48 5.54 4.47 13.43
N TRP A 49 4.27 4.78 13.20
CA TRP A 49 3.80 5.79 12.26
C TRP A 49 4.33 7.18 12.60
N GLU A 50 4.19 7.58 13.86
CA GLU A 50 4.71 8.86 14.36
C GLU A 50 6.24 8.90 14.31
N SER A 51 6.93 7.82 14.69
CA SER A 51 8.40 7.79 14.62
C SER A 51 8.94 7.81 13.19
N LYS A 52 8.18 7.29 12.22
CA LYS A 52 8.47 7.38 10.78
C LYS A 52 8.02 8.71 10.16
N SER A 53 7.37 9.58 10.93
CA SER A 53 6.84 10.88 10.49
C SER A 53 5.91 10.79 9.27
N TYR A 54 5.14 9.70 9.15
CA TYR A 54 4.15 9.56 8.08
C TYR A 54 2.98 10.53 8.31
N PRO A 55 2.47 11.18 7.25
CA PRO A 55 1.45 12.22 7.39
C PRO A 55 0.11 11.62 7.82
N LYS A 56 -0.80 12.49 8.26
CA LYS A 56 -2.22 12.14 8.30
C LYS A 56 -2.82 12.42 6.92
N VAL A 57 -3.17 11.36 6.20
CA VAL A 57 -3.74 11.49 4.86
C VAL A 57 -5.18 12.00 4.94
N ASP A 58 -5.47 13.10 4.24
CA ASP A 58 -6.85 13.55 4.02
C ASP A 58 -7.47 12.75 2.86
N TRP A 59 -8.20 11.69 3.23
CA TRP A 59 -8.87 10.82 2.27
C TRP A 59 -9.98 11.53 1.49
N ALA A 60 -10.59 12.60 2.04
CA ALA A 60 -11.75 13.23 1.40
C ALA A 60 -11.36 14.05 0.16
N SER A 61 -10.20 14.71 0.20
CA SER A 61 -9.68 15.50 -0.92
C SER A 61 -8.63 14.76 -1.76
N LEU A 62 -8.50 13.44 -1.58
CA LEU A 62 -7.38 12.70 -2.15
C LEU A 62 -7.44 12.65 -3.69
N GLU A 63 -8.64 12.54 -4.27
CA GLU A 63 -8.81 12.55 -5.73
C GLU A 63 -8.29 13.83 -6.38
N ASP A 64 -8.34 14.98 -5.69
CA ASP A 64 -7.81 16.23 -6.23
C ASP A 64 -6.28 16.22 -6.33
N ARG A 65 -5.60 15.41 -5.51
CA ARG A 65 -4.17 15.16 -5.66
C ARG A 65 -3.88 14.25 -6.85
N PHE A 66 -4.71 13.22 -7.06
CA PHE A 66 -4.55 12.32 -8.21
C PHE A 66 -4.60 13.08 -9.54
N LYS A 67 -5.55 14.03 -9.65
CA LYS A 67 -5.72 14.88 -10.85
C LYS A 67 -4.46 15.69 -11.18
N LYS A 68 -3.66 16.11 -10.18
CA LYS A 68 -2.41 16.85 -10.41
C LYS A 68 -1.36 16.02 -11.15
N HIS A 69 -1.43 14.69 -11.04
CA HIS A 69 -0.53 13.77 -11.73
C HIS A 69 -1.14 13.17 -13.00
N HIS A 70 -2.28 13.68 -13.46
CA HIS A 70 -2.97 13.15 -14.64
C HIS A 70 -2.07 13.13 -15.88
N GLU A 71 -1.39 14.25 -16.17
CA GLU A 71 -0.50 14.35 -17.35
C GLU A 71 0.64 13.33 -17.29
N HIS A 72 1.30 13.22 -16.13
CA HIS A 72 2.36 12.22 -15.91
C HIS A 72 1.87 10.78 -16.13
N LEU A 73 0.66 10.44 -15.70
CA LEU A 73 0.09 9.12 -15.91
C LEU A 73 -0.29 8.89 -17.38
N VAL A 74 -0.79 9.90 -18.07
CA VAL A 74 -1.08 9.86 -19.51
C VAL A 74 0.20 9.61 -20.30
N ASP A 75 1.31 10.25 -19.93
CA ASP A 75 2.62 10.06 -20.55
C ASP A 75 3.09 8.60 -20.43
N ILE A 76 2.97 8.00 -19.24
CA ILE A 76 3.30 6.58 -19.01
C ILE A 76 2.40 5.65 -19.85
N ILE A 77 1.12 5.99 -20.01
CA ILE A 77 0.18 5.23 -20.86
C ILE A 77 0.52 5.40 -22.35
N ASN A 78 1.07 6.55 -22.73
CA ASN A 78 1.51 6.83 -24.09
C ASN A 78 2.84 6.17 -24.45
N GLY A 79 3.57 5.64 -23.47
CA GLY A 79 4.77 4.84 -23.69
C GLY A 79 6.03 5.41 -23.07
N GLU A 80 5.94 6.54 -22.35
CA GLU A 80 7.08 7.08 -21.61
C GLU A 80 7.62 6.05 -20.61
N GLU A 81 8.94 6.03 -20.46
CA GLU A 81 9.61 5.11 -19.56
C GLU A 81 9.33 5.48 -18.10
N SER A 82 9.02 4.46 -17.31
CA SER A 82 8.74 4.60 -15.88
C SER A 82 9.30 3.39 -15.15
N HIS A 83 9.62 3.55 -13.87
CA HIS A 83 10.25 2.46 -13.11
C HIS A 83 9.40 1.18 -13.13
N TYR A 84 8.11 1.31 -12.87
CA TYR A 84 7.20 0.16 -12.81
C TYR A 84 6.80 -0.33 -14.20
N ARG A 85 6.76 0.55 -15.22
CA ARG A 85 6.50 0.15 -16.61
C ARG A 85 7.65 -0.68 -17.16
N THR A 86 8.89 -0.25 -16.95
CA THR A 86 10.10 -1.00 -17.34
C THR A 86 10.17 -2.31 -16.58
N ALA A 87 9.91 -2.32 -15.26
CA ALA A 87 9.88 -3.55 -14.48
C ALA A 87 8.81 -4.54 -14.97
N LEU A 88 7.65 -4.06 -15.44
CA LEU A 88 6.63 -4.91 -16.04
C LEU A 88 7.07 -5.44 -17.42
N ALA A 89 7.69 -4.61 -18.25
CA ALA A 89 8.25 -5.02 -19.54
C ALA A 89 9.31 -6.12 -19.37
N ASP A 90 10.26 -5.95 -18.44
CA ASP A 90 11.29 -6.93 -18.14
C ASP A 90 10.69 -8.28 -17.71
N LYS A 91 9.65 -8.27 -16.86
CA LYS A 91 8.93 -9.49 -16.44
C LYS A 91 8.24 -10.20 -17.61
N ILE A 92 7.73 -9.44 -18.58
CA ILE A 92 7.11 -9.99 -19.79
C ILE A 92 8.18 -10.64 -20.68
N GLU A 93 9.34 -9.99 -20.85
CA GLU A 93 10.46 -10.50 -21.65
C GLU A 93 11.09 -11.75 -21.05
N GLN A 94 11.24 -11.81 -19.73
CA GLN A 94 11.80 -12.97 -19.02
C GLN A 94 10.89 -14.21 -19.03
N HIS A 95 9.80 -14.21 -19.80
CA HIS A 95 8.84 -15.32 -19.90
C HIS A 95 8.38 -15.87 -18.55
N GLN A 96 8.32 -15.03 -17.49
CA GLN A 96 7.63 -15.33 -16.23
C GLN A 96 6.09 -15.35 -16.44
N ALA A 97 5.66 -15.68 -17.65
CA ALA A 97 4.33 -15.56 -18.23
C ALA A 97 3.38 -16.71 -17.83
N ARG A 98 3.83 -17.73 -17.10
CA ARG A 98 3.04 -18.95 -16.88
C ARG A 98 2.92 -19.45 -15.45
N THR A 99 3.72 -18.96 -14.51
CA THR A 99 3.55 -19.26 -13.09
C THR A 99 2.66 -18.20 -12.45
N MET A 100 1.35 -18.45 -12.46
CA MET A 100 0.35 -17.66 -11.72
C MET A 100 0.53 -17.73 -10.20
N GLU A 101 1.45 -18.56 -9.70
CA GLU A 101 1.57 -18.89 -8.27
C GLU A 101 2.13 -17.77 -7.40
N LYS A 102 2.42 -16.56 -7.94
CA LYS A 102 2.86 -15.41 -7.14
C LYS A 102 2.63 -14.02 -7.75
N GLU A 103 1.44 -13.80 -8.34
CA GLU A 103 0.86 -12.43 -8.39
C GLU A 103 0.34 -11.98 -6.99
N GLU A 104 0.70 -12.71 -5.92
CA GLU A 104 0.31 -12.55 -4.50
C GLU A 104 0.62 -11.18 -3.87
N ASN A 105 1.22 -10.25 -4.61
CA ASN A 105 1.46 -8.87 -4.18
C ASN A 105 1.30 -7.89 -5.36
N LEU A 106 0.13 -7.83 -6.00
CA LEU A 106 -0.33 -6.62 -6.73
C LEU A 106 -0.58 -5.49 -5.72
N ASN A 107 0.45 -5.14 -4.95
CA ASN A 107 0.29 -4.36 -3.74
C ASN A 107 1.01 -3.03 -3.91
N PRO A 108 0.42 -2.01 -4.53
CA PRO A 108 0.83 -0.63 -4.32
C PRO A 108 0.21 -0.15 -3.02
N GLY A 109 1.06 0.09 -2.02
CA GLY A 109 0.62 0.86 -0.87
C GLY A 109 0.50 2.33 -1.24
N TYR A 110 -0.32 3.09 -0.52
CA TYR A 110 -0.14 4.54 -0.35
C TYR A 110 -0.66 4.85 1.06
N TYR A 111 0.04 4.21 1.99
CA TYR A 111 -0.29 4.04 3.38
C TYR A 111 -1.53 3.20 3.72
N GLY A 112 -1.73 2.11 2.99
CA GLY A 112 -2.64 1.03 3.35
C GLY A 112 -3.63 0.65 2.26
N PRO A 113 -4.49 -0.36 2.52
CA PRO A 113 -5.47 -0.86 1.55
C PRO A 113 -6.46 0.22 1.07
N ARG A 114 -6.77 1.20 1.92
CA ARG A 114 -7.68 2.29 1.60
C ARG A 114 -7.16 3.16 0.46
N GLY A 115 -5.92 3.63 0.55
CA GLY A 115 -5.29 4.45 -0.50
C GLY A 115 -5.13 3.68 -1.81
N PHE A 116 -4.76 2.40 -1.71
CA PHE A 116 -4.70 1.49 -2.87
C PHE A 116 -6.04 1.43 -3.62
N ASN A 117 -7.14 1.17 -2.90
CA ASN A 117 -8.46 1.05 -3.50
C ASN A 117 -8.91 2.36 -4.15
N MET A 118 -8.72 3.49 -3.46
CA MET A 118 -9.09 4.80 -4.01
C MET A 118 -8.32 5.14 -5.30
N MET A 119 -7.01 4.87 -5.34
CA MET A 119 -6.22 5.06 -6.56
C MET A 119 -6.67 4.10 -7.67
N CYS A 120 -6.90 2.83 -7.35
CA CYS A 120 -7.40 1.86 -8.33
C CYS A 120 -8.72 2.31 -8.96
N ASP A 121 -9.70 2.67 -8.13
CA ASP A 121 -11.02 3.09 -8.59
C ASP A 121 -10.95 4.34 -9.47
N TYR A 122 -10.15 5.33 -9.05
CA TYR A 122 -9.90 6.52 -9.84
C TYR A 122 -9.26 6.19 -11.21
N LEU A 123 -8.19 5.41 -11.22
CA LEU A 123 -7.43 5.09 -12.43
C LEU A 123 -8.22 4.20 -13.41
N VAL A 124 -9.01 3.26 -12.89
CA VAL A 124 -9.93 2.45 -13.71
C VAL A 124 -10.96 3.37 -14.36
N LYS A 125 -11.60 4.26 -13.59
CA LYS A 125 -12.61 5.18 -14.11
C LYS A 125 -12.03 6.12 -15.17
N GLU A 126 -10.85 6.66 -14.93
CA GLU A 126 -10.24 7.68 -15.79
C GLU A 126 -9.60 7.09 -17.06
N PHE A 127 -8.90 5.95 -16.94
CA PHE A 127 -7.99 5.49 -18.00
C PHE A 127 -8.39 4.19 -18.69
N SER A 128 -9.47 3.52 -18.27
CA SER A 128 -9.87 2.22 -18.86
C SER A 128 -10.03 2.26 -20.38
N ASP A 129 -10.72 3.26 -20.93
CA ASP A 129 -10.97 3.32 -22.37
C ASP A 129 -9.72 3.71 -23.17
N MET A 130 -8.86 4.55 -22.59
CA MET A 130 -7.57 4.88 -23.19
C MET A 130 -6.64 3.65 -23.23
N LEU A 131 -6.58 2.90 -22.13
CA LEU A 131 -5.79 1.67 -22.03
C LEU A 131 -6.29 0.60 -23.01
N LYS A 132 -7.59 0.43 -23.18
CA LYS A 132 -8.15 -0.49 -24.19
C LYS A 132 -7.70 -0.13 -25.61
N LYS A 133 -7.71 1.16 -25.96
CA LYS A 133 -7.24 1.64 -27.28
C LYS A 133 -5.74 1.41 -27.44
N LYS A 134 -4.94 1.72 -26.40
CA LYS A 134 -3.48 1.56 -26.43
C LYS A 134 -3.05 0.10 -26.46
N ALA A 135 -3.79 -0.81 -25.81
CA ALA A 135 -3.51 -2.24 -25.81
C ALA A 135 -3.49 -2.87 -27.22
N VAL A 136 -4.07 -2.23 -28.24
CA VAL A 136 -3.99 -2.72 -29.63
C VAL A 136 -2.57 -2.63 -30.19
N HIS A 137 -1.78 -1.66 -29.73
CA HIS A 137 -0.45 -1.36 -30.26
C HIS A 137 0.68 -1.48 -29.22
N ASP A 138 0.34 -1.54 -27.94
CA ASP A 138 1.28 -1.56 -26.83
C ASP A 138 1.34 -2.95 -26.19
N LYS A 139 2.46 -3.65 -26.39
CA LYS A 139 2.67 -5.01 -25.86
C LYS A 139 2.70 -5.04 -24.33
N VAL A 140 3.19 -4.00 -23.65
CA VAL A 140 3.27 -3.97 -22.18
C VAL A 140 1.87 -3.94 -21.58
N ILE A 141 0.98 -3.12 -22.17
CA ILE A 141 -0.44 -3.05 -21.76
C ILE A 141 -1.19 -4.32 -22.18
N ALA A 142 -0.94 -4.84 -23.39
CA ALA A 142 -1.67 -5.99 -23.95
C ALA A 142 -1.34 -7.31 -23.25
N SER A 143 -0.08 -7.50 -22.80
CA SER A 143 0.42 -8.82 -22.37
C SER A 143 -0.32 -9.39 -21.15
N ARG A 144 -0.71 -8.54 -20.20
CA ARG A 144 -1.40 -8.94 -18.96
C ARG A 144 -2.78 -8.29 -18.82
N GLY A 145 -3.16 -7.41 -19.76
CA GLY A 145 -4.41 -6.68 -19.74
C GLY A 145 -4.35 -5.37 -18.95
N SER A 146 -5.27 -4.46 -19.29
CA SER A 146 -5.32 -3.10 -18.75
C SER A 146 -5.46 -3.04 -17.22
N ALA A 147 -6.18 -3.98 -16.61
CA ALA A 147 -6.35 -4.03 -15.15
C ALA A 147 -5.02 -4.29 -14.42
N VAL A 148 -4.23 -5.24 -14.91
CA VAL A 148 -2.90 -5.55 -14.35
C VAL A 148 -1.95 -4.39 -14.56
N PHE A 149 -2.03 -3.70 -15.70
CA PHE A 149 -1.24 -2.49 -15.95
C PHE A 149 -1.59 -1.36 -14.97
N ILE A 150 -2.88 -1.12 -14.70
CA ILE A 150 -3.30 -0.14 -13.68
C ILE A 150 -2.69 -0.51 -12.33
N GLN A 151 -2.93 -1.73 -11.86
CA GLN A 151 -2.50 -2.15 -10.53
C GLN A 151 -0.98 -2.25 -10.38
N SER A 152 -0.26 -2.68 -11.39
CA SER A 152 1.20 -2.92 -11.30
C SER A 152 2.03 -1.69 -11.63
N VAL A 153 1.49 -0.78 -12.45
CA VAL A 153 2.22 0.39 -12.95
C VAL A 153 1.57 1.66 -12.44
N LEU A 154 0.37 2.00 -12.90
CA LEU A 154 -0.19 3.34 -12.67
C LEU A 154 -0.44 3.63 -11.19
N VAL A 155 -0.94 2.65 -10.43
CA VAL A 155 -1.17 2.84 -8.99
C VAL A 155 0.15 2.99 -8.24
N ALA A 156 1.19 2.26 -8.64
CA ALA A 156 2.51 2.34 -8.02
C ALA A 156 3.21 3.67 -8.33
N GLU A 157 3.15 4.12 -9.59
CA GLU A 157 3.71 5.42 -10.01
C GLU A 157 2.99 6.58 -9.32
N LEU A 158 1.66 6.54 -9.26
CA LEU A 158 0.87 7.53 -8.55
C LEU A 158 1.19 7.55 -7.05
N GLY A 159 1.25 6.36 -6.41
CA GLY A 159 1.60 6.25 -5.00
C GLY A 159 2.98 6.81 -4.67
N VAL A 160 3.97 6.61 -5.56
CA VAL A 160 5.31 7.20 -5.40
C VAL A 160 5.24 8.72 -5.44
N GLN A 161 4.53 9.32 -6.40
CA GLN A 161 4.38 10.77 -6.49
C GLN A 161 3.75 11.35 -5.22
N LEU A 162 2.69 10.71 -4.72
CA LEU A 162 2.02 11.16 -3.50
C LEU A 162 2.92 11.05 -2.25
N ILE A 163 3.75 10.01 -2.17
CA ILE A 163 4.73 9.87 -1.07
C ILE A 163 5.84 10.91 -1.19
N VAL A 164 6.31 11.20 -2.40
CA VAL A 164 7.29 12.28 -2.62
C VAL A 164 6.73 13.60 -2.10
N GLU A 165 5.48 13.92 -2.42
CA GLU A 165 4.80 15.12 -1.90
C GLU A 165 4.61 15.10 -0.37
N ASP A 166 4.22 13.94 0.17
CA ASP A 166 3.89 13.77 1.59
C ASP A 166 5.12 13.82 2.51
N MET A 167 6.23 13.26 2.04
CA MET A 167 7.43 13.03 2.85
C MET A 167 8.62 13.92 2.45
N ASP A 168 8.51 14.67 1.35
CA ASP A 168 9.59 15.48 0.76
C ASP A 168 10.88 14.66 0.56
N VAL A 169 10.75 13.53 -0.15
CA VAL A 169 11.85 12.57 -0.38
C VAL A 169 12.07 12.30 -1.87
N SER A 170 13.20 11.68 -2.21
CA SER A 170 13.46 11.26 -3.59
C SER A 170 12.51 10.14 -4.03
N PRO A 171 12.26 9.97 -5.35
CA PRO A 171 11.43 8.89 -5.88
C PRO A 171 11.91 7.48 -5.48
N GLU A 172 13.21 7.26 -5.31
CA GLU A 172 13.79 6.00 -4.83
C GLU A 172 13.37 5.74 -3.39
N LYS A 173 13.44 6.77 -2.54
CA LYS A 173 13.06 6.65 -1.14
C LYS A 173 11.55 6.50 -1.00
N ALA A 174 10.77 7.21 -1.82
CA ALA A 174 9.32 7.04 -1.87
C ALA A 174 8.92 5.62 -2.23
N ARG A 175 9.60 4.97 -3.19
CA ARG A 175 9.39 3.54 -3.51
C ARG A 175 9.66 2.62 -2.32
N GLN A 176 10.68 2.89 -1.51
CA GLN A 176 10.93 2.13 -0.29
C GLN A 176 9.81 2.34 0.74
N ILE A 177 9.35 3.58 0.92
CA ILE A 177 8.25 3.91 1.83
C ILE A 177 6.93 3.27 1.37
N LEU A 178 6.68 3.23 0.06
CA LEU A 178 5.53 2.57 -0.56
C LEU A 178 5.42 1.10 -0.11
N GLU A 179 6.57 0.41 -0.01
CA GLU A 179 6.67 -0.97 0.46
C GLU A 179 6.60 -1.08 1.99
N GLU A 180 7.43 -0.31 2.71
CA GLU A 180 7.53 -0.37 4.18
C GLU A 180 6.22 0.01 4.88
N SER A 181 5.44 0.91 4.29
CA SER A 181 4.25 1.47 4.91
C SER A 181 2.99 0.62 4.81
N LYS A 182 2.97 -0.46 4.00
CA LYS A 182 1.76 -1.26 3.73
C LYS A 182 1.16 -1.86 4.98
N ALA A 183 1.97 -2.64 5.71
CA ALA A 183 1.54 -3.32 6.93
C ALA A 183 1.19 -2.33 8.05
N LEU A 184 1.88 -1.18 8.09
CA LEU A 184 1.56 -0.12 9.04
C LEU A 184 0.25 0.58 8.69
N GLY A 185 0.03 0.88 7.41
CA GLY A 185 -1.19 1.49 6.89
C GLY A 185 -2.43 0.64 7.10
N GLU A 186 -2.32 -0.68 6.92
CA GLU A 186 -3.41 -1.62 7.24
C GLU A 186 -3.83 -1.53 8.72
N LEU A 187 -2.87 -1.37 9.64
CA LEU A 187 -3.15 -1.29 11.06
C LEU A 187 -3.64 0.11 11.50
N VAL A 188 -3.11 1.17 10.89
CA VAL A 188 -3.45 2.56 11.25
C VAL A 188 -4.77 3.00 10.62
N HIS A 189 -5.05 2.55 9.39
CA HIS A 189 -6.21 2.94 8.58
C HIS A 189 -7.15 1.76 8.29
N ALA A 190 -7.28 0.85 9.25
CA ALA A 190 -8.22 -0.29 9.17
C ALA A 190 -9.72 0.12 9.07
N GLU A 191 -10.04 1.42 9.19
CA GLU A 191 -11.40 2.01 9.23
C GLU A 191 -11.71 2.91 8.02
#